data_AF-A0A5C6EUB3-F1
#
_entry.id   AF-A0A5C6EUB3-F1
#
_cell.length_a   1.000
_cell.length_b   1.000
_cell.length_c   1.000
_cell.angle_alpha   90.00
_cell.angle_beta   90.00
_cell.angle_gamma   90.00
#
_symmetry.space_group_name_H-M   'P 1'
#
loop_
_entity.id
_entity.type
_entity.pdbx_description
1 polymer ?
#
loop_
_entity_poly.entity_id
_entity_poly.type
_entity_poly.pdbx_seq_one_letter_code
_entity_poly.pdbx_strand_id
1 'polypeptide(L)'
;MKKLINLKHYTNLSNTLSTGKDSKGMVLIVVLALLATLTIVGTTAVITTTTDNKISNNYKSSIQAYYAAEGGAKYGVEKFRQKLKTVLNPSSSDLNGITAPTINGFNFDEFTVSKVGVGNTTAISAGNFTGLTALKQKYEIVSKAKGTNNNSSTAKIVQSVEDNLIPLFQFGIFYQDDLEMVPGPDMTFSGGKIHSNSDIYVGSNATLSLDSQITSAGNIYYRRKDDGSVPSGTVRIKDGAGNYQPMKKDGKILDSESTDWTSKATSRWNGNVKSKDMGITELKIPLPESSESIEIIKKGDTLKPEDSTESEELLNGRFYWKAGLRIVNGVFYDRSGNVIDITNGGTVTSPLATNTIYDAREGKNITVKTIDLQALGANTLAMNALNDPPKGILYISESGSSKAIRLSNGSSLPSGGLTVASENPVYIKGDYNLDNKPAAVAGDAVTILSNAWNDAKSNGPLGDRVANNTTVKSVFMTGHVATHGTQYSGGVENLLRFLEKWNGKTFSYSGSLISLWQSKKATGNWIYGSPIYEAPTRNWSYGIDFSNLPPGTPVVRLVQKVCWQQSLANP
;
A
#
# COMPACT_ATOMS: atom_id res chain seq x y z
N MET A 1 -41.00 69.84 -99.00
CA MET A 1 -42.24 69.67 -99.80
C MET A 1 -42.40 68.20 -100.16
N LYS A 2 -43.26 67.47 -99.43
CA LYS A 2 -44.45 66.75 -99.93
C LYS A 2 -44.28 66.00 -101.26
N LYS A 3 -44.29 64.66 -101.20
CA LYS A 3 -45.28 63.73 -101.83
C LYS A 3 -44.66 62.32 -101.87
N LEU A 4 -45.17 61.36 -101.11
CA LEU A 4 -46.41 60.59 -101.30
C LEU A 4 -46.33 59.62 -102.51
N ILE A 5 -46.32 58.33 -102.18
CA ILE A 5 -47.23 57.27 -102.68
C ILE A 5 -47.11 56.92 -104.18
N ASN A 6 -46.78 55.66 -104.51
CA ASN A 6 -47.84 54.68 -104.82
C ASN A 6 -47.36 53.23 -105.00
N LEU A 7 -48.16 52.34 -104.42
CA LEU A 7 -48.22 50.90 -104.64
C LEU A 7 -48.65 50.59 -106.08
N LYS A 8 -48.06 49.54 -106.68
CA LYS A 8 -48.77 48.64 -107.59
C LYS A 8 -48.43 47.20 -107.26
N HIS A 9 -49.49 46.45 -106.97
CA HIS A 9 -49.55 45.02 -106.70
C HIS A 9 -49.92 44.25 -107.99
N TYR A 10 -49.75 42.92 -107.93
CA TYR A 10 -50.19 41.84 -108.85
C TYR A 10 -49.28 41.53 -110.05
N THR A 11 -48.90 40.29 -110.39
CA THR A 11 -48.91 38.94 -109.78
C THR A 11 -48.16 38.03 -110.78
N ASN A 12 -47.41 37.01 -110.33
CA ASN A 12 -47.66 35.60 -110.69
C ASN A 12 -46.57 34.62 -110.22
N LEU A 13 -47.07 33.53 -109.63
CA LEU A 13 -46.53 32.22 -109.26
C LEU A 13 -45.14 31.80 -109.76
N SER A 14 -44.30 31.28 -108.86
CA SER A 14 -43.91 29.84 -108.89
C SER A 14 -43.04 29.42 -107.68
N ASN A 15 -43.40 28.25 -107.15
CA ASN A 15 -42.74 27.31 -106.22
C ASN A 15 -41.28 27.55 -105.81
N THR A 16 -41.02 27.54 -104.49
CA THR A 16 -40.10 26.58 -103.85
C THR A 16 -40.20 26.64 -102.30
N LEU A 17 -40.69 25.57 -101.69
CA LEU A 17 -40.35 25.22 -100.30
C LEU A 17 -38.85 24.89 -100.28
N SER A 18 -38.06 25.65 -99.51
CA SER A 18 -36.67 25.31 -99.18
C SER A 18 -36.40 25.60 -97.69
N THR A 19 -36.60 24.53 -96.91
CA THR A 19 -35.79 24.04 -95.78
C THR A 19 -35.16 25.04 -94.80
N GLY A 20 -35.51 24.87 -93.51
CA GLY A 20 -34.74 25.44 -92.41
C GLY A 20 -33.38 24.79 -92.14
N LYS A 21 -32.73 25.37 -91.11
CA LYS A 21 -31.51 24.96 -90.38
C LYS A 21 -30.17 25.38 -90.98
N ASP A 22 -29.55 26.36 -90.30
CA ASP A 22 -28.15 26.20 -89.86
C ASP A 22 -27.87 26.80 -88.48
N SER A 23 -28.69 26.41 -87.49
CA SER A 23 -28.35 26.44 -86.06
C SER A 23 -27.59 25.17 -85.62
N LYS A 24 -27.19 24.30 -86.56
CA LYS A 24 -26.54 23.02 -86.27
C LYS A 24 -25.12 23.17 -85.71
N GLY A 25 -24.38 24.23 -86.05
CA GLY A 25 -23.02 24.49 -85.55
C GLY A 25 -22.96 25.08 -84.13
N MET A 26 -23.77 26.10 -83.82
CA MET A 26 -23.81 26.68 -82.46
C MET A 26 -24.45 25.75 -81.42
N VAL A 27 -25.47 24.97 -81.80
CA VAL A 27 -26.05 23.96 -80.90
C VAL A 27 -25.00 22.89 -80.57
N LEU A 28 -24.17 22.47 -81.52
CA LEU A 28 -23.07 21.54 -81.26
C LEU A 28 -22.03 22.14 -80.30
N ILE A 29 -21.63 23.40 -80.49
CA ILE A 29 -20.65 24.07 -79.61
C ILE A 29 -21.21 24.26 -78.19
N VAL A 30 -22.47 24.69 -78.04
CA VAL A 30 -23.12 24.83 -76.73
C VAL A 30 -23.28 23.47 -76.06
N VAL A 31 -23.68 22.43 -76.78
CA VAL A 31 -23.79 21.07 -76.25
C VAL A 31 -22.41 20.52 -75.87
N LEU A 32 -21.37 20.75 -76.66
CA LEU A 32 -20.00 20.34 -76.32
C LEU A 32 -19.44 21.10 -75.12
N ALA A 33 -19.69 22.41 -75.02
CA ALA A 33 -19.33 23.21 -73.85
C ALA A 33 -20.07 22.73 -72.59
N LEU A 34 -21.35 22.43 -72.71
CA LEU A 34 -22.18 21.93 -71.62
C LEU A 34 -21.75 20.51 -71.19
N LEU A 35 -21.44 19.63 -72.14
CA LEU A 35 -20.83 18.32 -71.87
C LEU A 35 -19.44 18.44 -71.24
N ALA A 36 -18.60 19.37 -71.69
CA ALA A 36 -17.30 19.62 -71.08
C ALA A 36 -17.46 20.10 -69.62
N THR A 37 -18.37 21.04 -69.36
CA THR A 37 -18.65 21.49 -67.98
C THR A 37 -19.23 20.39 -67.10
N LEU A 38 -20.17 19.58 -67.60
CA LEU A 38 -20.71 18.43 -66.87
C LEU A 38 -19.65 17.36 -66.60
N THR A 39 -18.71 17.17 -67.53
CA THR A 39 -17.59 16.24 -67.35
C THR A 39 -16.62 16.76 -66.29
N ILE A 40 -16.32 18.07 -66.27
CA ILE A 40 -15.50 18.71 -65.23
C ILE A 40 -16.19 18.63 -63.86
N VAL A 41 -17.48 18.90 -63.78
CA VAL A 41 -18.25 18.80 -62.53
C VAL A 41 -18.33 17.35 -62.06
N GLY A 42 -18.59 16.40 -62.96
CA GLY A 42 -18.65 14.97 -62.67
C GLY A 42 -17.31 14.39 -62.21
N THR A 43 -16.21 14.73 -62.89
CA THR A 43 -14.85 14.31 -62.49
C THR A 43 -14.45 14.93 -61.15
N THR A 44 -14.77 16.21 -60.93
CA THR A 44 -14.53 16.88 -59.63
C THR A 44 -15.31 16.18 -58.52
N ALA A 45 -16.60 15.88 -58.71
CA ALA A 45 -17.41 15.18 -57.72
C ALA A 45 -16.88 13.78 -57.37
N VAL A 46 -16.40 13.01 -58.36
CA VAL A 46 -15.77 11.71 -58.14
C VAL A 46 -14.44 11.84 -57.39
N ILE A 47 -13.61 12.82 -57.73
CA ILE A 47 -12.33 13.08 -57.03
C ILE A 47 -12.59 13.51 -55.58
N THR A 48 -13.53 14.41 -55.33
CA THR A 48 -13.90 14.83 -53.97
C THR A 48 -14.44 13.66 -53.17
N THR A 49 -15.39 12.89 -53.72
CA THR A 49 -15.99 11.73 -53.02
C THR A 49 -14.96 10.65 -52.71
N THR A 50 -14.05 10.35 -53.65
CA THR A 50 -12.98 9.38 -53.41
C THR A 50 -11.93 9.88 -52.41
N THR A 51 -11.69 11.20 -52.37
CA THR A 51 -10.83 11.85 -51.39
C THR A 51 -11.45 11.81 -49.99
N ASP A 52 -12.73 12.16 -49.87
CA ASP A 52 -13.47 12.11 -48.60
C ASP A 52 -13.52 10.68 -48.06
N ASN A 53 -13.81 9.69 -48.91
CA ASN A 53 -13.76 8.28 -48.51
C ASN A 53 -12.36 7.84 -48.04
N LYS A 54 -11.29 8.30 -48.68
CA LYS A 54 -9.91 8.03 -48.23
C LYS A 54 -9.62 8.69 -46.89
N ILE A 55 -10.01 9.96 -46.70
CA ILE A 55 -9.83 10.69 -45.45
C ILE A 55 -10.61 10.01 -44.32
N SER A 56 -11.89 9.68 -44.52
CA SER A 56 -12.72 8.99 -43.54
C SER A 56 -12.17 7.61 -43.19
N ASN A 57 -11.69 6.85 -44.17
CA ASN A 57 -11.07 5.54 -43.92
C ASN A 57 -9.75 5.66 -43.15
N ASN A 58 -8.91 6.63 -43.48
CA ASN A 58 -7.67 6.90 -42.74
C ASN A 58 -7.97 7.36 -41.31
N TYR A 59 -8.96 8.23 -41.13
CA TYR A 59 -9.41 8.69 -39.81
C TYR A 59 -9.93 7.52 -38.96
N LYS A 60 -10.79 6.67 -39.52
CA LYS A 60 -11.28 5.46 -38.86
C LYS A 60 -10.12 4.52 -38.48
N SER A 61 -9.20 4.25 -39.41
CA SER A 61 -8.02 3.40 -39.19
C SER A 61 -7.13 3.97 -38.08
N SER A 62 -6.93 5.29 -38.05
CA SER A 62 -6.18 6.00 -37.01
C SER A 62 -6.82 5.88 -35.63
N ILE A 63 -8.15 6.08 -35.54
CA ILE A 63 -8.89 5.89 -34.28
C ILE A 63 -8.80 4.44 -33.79
N GLN A 64 -8.93 3.46 -34.68
CA GLN A 64 -8.84 2.06 -34.28
C GLN A 64 -7.43 1.71 -33.79
N ALA A 65 -6.38 2.18 -34.47
CA ALA A 65 -4.99 2.03 -34.02
C ALA A 65 -4.75 2.71 -32.67
N TYR A 66 -5.33 3.90 -32.46
CA TYR A 66 -5.28 4.61 -31.18
C TYR A 66 -5.87 3.78 -30.03
N TYR A 67 -7.09 3.26 -30.20
CA TYR A 67 -7.71 2.43 -29.16
C TYR A 67 -6.98 1.10 -28.96
N ALA A 68 -6.41 0.51 -30.01
CA ALA A 68 -5.56 -0.67 -29.88
C ALA A 68 -4.29 -0.38 -29.06
N ALA A 69 -3.62 0.75 -29.33
CA ALA A 69 -2.44 1.19 -28.57
C ALA A 69 -2.80 1.57 -27.12
N GLU A 70 -3.94 2.21 -26.89
CA GLU A 70 -4.42 2.52 -25.54
C GLU A 70 -4.76 1.25 -24.75
N GLY A 71 -5.43 0.28 -25.40
CA GLY A 71 -5.71 -1.04 -24.84
C GLY A 71 -4.43 -1.79 -24.50
N GLY A 72 -3.43 -1.74 -25.39
CA GLY A 72 -2.10 -2.29 -25.15
C GLY A 72 -1.41 -1.65 -23.95
N ALA A 73 -1.37 -0.32 -23.86
CA ALA A 73 -0.77 0.39 -22.74
C ALA A 73 -1.49 0.08 -21.40
N LYS A 74 -2.83 0.05 -21.39
CA LYS A 74 -3.63 -0.35 -20.21
C LYS A 74 -3.32 -1.78 -19.78
N TYR A 75 -3.26 -2.72 -20.72
CA TYR A 75 -2.87 -4.11 -20.47
C TYR A 75 -1.45 -4.19 -19.86
N GLY A 76 -0.48 -3.45 -20.43
CA GLY A 76 0.88 -3.39 -19.92
C GLY A 76 0.97 -2.85 -18.50
N VAL A 77 0.21 -1.80 -18.17
CA VAL A 77 0.13 -1.30 -16.78
C VAL A 77 -0.42 -2.34 -15.83
N GLU A 78 -1.47 -3.07 -16.19
CA GLU A 78 -2.05 -4.09 -15.30
C GLU A 78 -1.11 -5.30 -15.13
N LYS A 79 -0.43 -5.74 -16.19
CA LYS A 79 0.61 -6.78 -16.08
C LYS A 79 1.79 -6.32 -15.23
N PHE A 80 2.21 -5.07 -15.39
CA PHE A 80 3.24 -4.47 -14.56
C PHE A 80 2.81 -4.39 -13.09
N ARG A 81 1.58 -3.94 -12.81
CA ARG A 81 0.99 -3.93 -11.46
C ARG A 81 0.96 -5.32 -10.84
N GLN A 82 0.60 -6.35 -11.60
CA GLN A 82 0.64 -7.74 -11.14
C GLN A 82 2.07 -8.15 -10.75
N LYS A 83 3.05 -7.87 -11.62
CA LYS A 83 4.47 -8.13 -11.33
C LYS A 83 4.97 -7.45 -10.05
N LEU A 84 4.56 -6.20 -9.83
CA LEU A 84 4.94 -5.44 -8.63
C LEU A 84 4.31 -5.94 -7.32
N LYS A 85 3.27 -6.78 -7.37
CA LYS A 85 2.70 -7.38 -6.14
C LYS A 85 3.69 -8.30 -5.46
N THR A 86 4.47 -9.05 -6.24
CA THR A 86 5.43 -10.03 -5.72
C THR A 86 6.84 -9.47 -5.69
N VAL A 87 7.27 -8.79 -6.76
CA VAL A 87 8.67 -8.39 -6.91
C VAL A 87 8.93 -7.02 -6.32
N LEU A 88 9.82 -6.93 -5.32
CA LEU A 88 10.20 -5.67 -4.68
C LEU A 88 10.86 -4.68 -5.66
N ASN A 89 11.84 -5.14 -6.45
CA ASN A 89 12.54 -4.31 -7.42
C ASN A 89 12.70 -5.10 -8.74
N PRO A 90 11.82 -4.88 -9.73
CA PRO A 90 11.82 -5.69 -10.95
C PRO A 90 13.10 -5.52 -11.74
N SER A 91 13.71 -6.65 -12.12
CA SER A 91 14.88 -6.73 -12.97
C SER A 91 14.55 -6.38 -14.44
N SER A 92 15.57 -6.13 -15.27
CA SER A 92 15.34 -5.96 -16.71
C SER A 92 14.67 -7.19 -17.34
N SER A 93 14.98 -8.40 -16.88
CA SER A 93 14.30 -9.63 -17.31
C SER A 93 12.83 -9.67 -16.90
N ASP A 94 12.49 -9.22 -15.68
CA ASP A 94 11.09 -9.15 -15.23
C ASP A 94 10.26 -8.23 -16.12
N LEU A 95 10.82 -7.07 -16.47
CA LEU A 95 10.15 -6.08 -17.29
C LEU A 95 10.00 -6.55 -18.74
N ASN A 96 11.06 -7.15 -19.32
CA ASN A 96 11.04 -7.71 -20.67
C ASN A 96 10.09 -8.91 -20.80
N GLY A 97 9.81 -9.61 -19.70
CA GLY A 97 8.80 -10.68 -19.66
C GLY A 97 7.36 -10.20 -19.81
N ILE A 98 7.10 -8.89 -19.71
CA ILE A 98 5.77 -8.30 -19.93
C ILE A 98 5.63 -8.01 -21.43
N THR A 99 4.94 -8.90 -22.13
CA THR A 99 4.75 -8.82 -23.59
C THR A 99 3.41 -8.18 -23.99
N ALA A 100 3.30 -7.74 -25.23
CA ALA A 100 2.10 -7.12 -25.79
C ALA A 100 0.89 -8.09 -25.76
N PRO A 101 -0.35 -7.57 -25.63
CA PRO A 101 -1.54 -8.40 -25.79
C PRO A 101 -1.77 -8.77 -27.26
N THR A 102 -2.50 -9.85 -27.50
CA THR A 102 -3.02 -10.18 -28.84
C THR A 102 -4.34 -9.47 -29.08
N ILE A 103 -4.39 -8.58 -30.07
CA ILE A 103 -5.62 -7.91 -30.52
C ILE A 103 -5.81 -8.21 -32.00
N ASN A 104 -6.96 -8.81 -32.36
CA ASN A 104 -7.22 -9.18 -33.75
C ASN A 104 -7.23 -7.93 -34.67
N GLY A 105 -6.52 -8.02 -35.80
CA GLY A 105 -6.37 -6.91 -36.76
C GLY A 105 -5.27 -5.90 -36.42
N PHE A 106 -4.49 -6.11 -35.35
CA PHE A 106 -3.41 -5.21 -34.94
C PHE A 106 -2.12 -5.97 -34.60
N ASN A 107 -0.99 -5.40 -35.02
CA ASN A 107 0.34 -5.76 -34.55
C ASN A 107 0.86 -4.68 -33.60
N PHE A 108 1.64 -5.09 -32.60
CA PHE A 108 2.34 -4.16 -31.71
C PHE A 108 3.81 -4.05 -32.14
N ASP A 109 4.11 -3.06 -33.00
CA ASP A 109 5.45 -2.81 -33.54
C ASP A 109 6.47 -2.39 -32.45
N GLU A 110 5.97 -1.83 -31.34
CA GLU A 110 6.76 -1.49 -30.16
C GLU A 110 5.90 -1.72 -28.93
N PHE A 111 6.38 -2.56 -28.00
CA PHE A 111 5.77 -2.75 -26.70
C PHE A 111 6.86 -2.92 -25.66
N THR A 112 6.98 -1.97 -24.73
CA THR A 112 8.03 -2.02 -23.72
C THR A 112 7.49 -1.59 -22.36
N VAL A 113 8.06 -2.17 -21.31
CA VAL A 113 7.95 -1.69 -19.94
C VAL A 113 9.37 -1.41 -19.49
N SER A 114 9.68 -0.18 -19.10
CA SER A 114 11.05 0.20 -18.77
C SER A 114 11.12 1.09 -17.54
N LYS A 115 12.21 0.93 -16.78
CA LYS A 115 12.54 1.78 -15.63
C LYS A 115 13.08 3.12 -16.14
N VAL A 116 12.58 4.23 -15.61
CA VAL A 116 12.98 5.58 -16.03
C VAL A 116 13.75 6.26 -14.91
N GLY A 117 15.03 6.54 -15.17
CA GLY A 117 15.92 7.18 -14.20
C GLY A 117 16.15 6.36 -12.93
N VAL A 118 16.75 7.01 -11.93
CA VAL A 118 16.98 6.44 -10.60
C VAL A 118 15.86 6.91 -9.67
N GLY A 119 15.34 5.98 -8.85
CA GLY A 119 14.31 6.30 -7.86
C GLY A 119 14.84 7.23 -6.77
N ASN A 120 13.97 8.10 -6.26
CA ASN A 120 14.34 9.10 -5.25
C ASN A 120 13.36 9.07 -4.09
N THR A 121 13.87 9.25 -2.87
CA THR A 121 13.04 9.33 -1.67
C THR A 121 12.47 10.74 -1.53
N THR A 122 11.16 10.90 -1.67
CA THR A 122 10.47 12.19 -1.49
C THR A 122 9.00 11.98 -1.13
N ALA A 123 8.32 13.05 -0.73
CA ALA A 123 6.91 13.01 -0.41
C ALA A 123 6.05 12.71 -1.65
N ILE A 124 5.02 11.88 -1.47
CA ILE A 124 3.95 11.68 -2.45
C ILE A 124 3.20 13.01 -2.59
N SER A 125 3.14 13.53 -3.81
CA SER A 125 2.62 14.87 -4.11
C SER A 125 1.13 14.89 -4.49
N ALA A 126 0.53 13.74 -4.80
CA ALA A 126 -0.86 13.65 -5.23
C ALA A 126 -1.52 12.32 -4.86
N GLY A 127 -2.86 12.36 -4.76
CA GLY A 127 -3.70 11.20 -4.45
C GLY A 127 -3.95 11.01 -2.96
N ASN A 128 -4.49 9.85 -2.60
CA ASN A 128 -5.01 9.61 -1.26
C ASN A 128 -3.97 9.49 -0.16
N PHE A 129 -2.72 9.24 -0.53
CA PHE A 129 -1.58 9.07 0.38
C PHE A 129 -0.58 10.24 0.30
N THR A 130 -1.05 11.41 -0.17
CA THR A 130 -0.25 12.64 -0.24
C THR A 130 0.40 12.97 1.11
N GLY A 131 1.67 13.37 1.09
CA GLY A 131 2.46 13.71 2.28
C GLY A 131 3.17 12.54 2.94
N LEU A 132 2.91 11.29 2.54
CA LEU A 132 3.77 10.16 2.92
C LEU A 132 5.07 10.21 2.12
N THR A 133 6.20 9.97 2.78
CA THR A 133 7.50 9.80 2.13
C THR A 133 7.57 8.41 1.49
N ALA A 134 8.05 8.33 0.25
CA ALA A 134 8.24 7.07 -0.45
C ALA A 134 9.51 7.10 -1.28
N LEU A 135 10.13 5.94 -1.49
CA LEU A 135 11.05 5.77 -2.62
C LEU A 135 10.20 5.70 -3.89
N LYS A 136 10.26 6.76 -4.70
CA LYS A 136 9.47 6.92 -5.91
C LYS A 136 10.30 6.46 -7.11
N GLN A 137 9.85 5.42 -7.80
CA GLN A 137 10.46 4.95 -9.04
C GLN A 137 9.47 5.13 -10.22
N LYS A 138 9.91 5.84 -11.26
CA LYS A 138 9.14 6.01 -12.49
C LYS A 138 9.39 4.83 -13.44
N TYR A 139 8.32 4.39 -14.10
CA TYR A 139 8.33 3.44 -15.20
C TYR A 139 7.53 4.00 -16.38
N GLU A 140 7.89 3.61 -17.60
CA GLU A 140 7.16 3.93 -18.82
C GLU A 140 6.72 2.65 -19.51
N ILE A 141 5.44 2.60 -19.87
CA ILE A 141 4.84 1.56 -20.69
C ILE A 141 4.59 2.17 -22.06
N VAL A 142 5.26 1.66 -23.07
CA VAL A 142 5.09 2.08 -24.45
C VAL A 142 4.26 1.01 -25.18
N SER A 143 3.26 1.45 -25.92
CA SER A 143 2.46 0.59 -26.79
C SER A 143 2.23 1.28 -28.13
N LYS A 144 2.78 0.71 -29.20
CA LYS A 144 2.64 1.17 -30.58
C LYS A 144 1.90 0.13 -31.38
N ALA A 145 0.62 0.39 -31.68
CA ALA A 145 -0.22 -0.51 -32.45
C ALA A 145 -0.31 -0.05 -33.91
N LYS A 146 -0.25 -1.01 -34.83
CA LYS A 146 -0.40 -0.83 -36.28
C LYS A 146 -1.43 -1.81 -36.81
N GLY A 147 -2.37 -1.32 -37.63
CA GLY A 147 -3.35 -2.21 -38.29
C GLY A 147 -2.67 -3.22 -39.22
N THR A 148 -3.29 -4.37 -39.48
CA THR A 148 -2.71 -5.40 -40.37
C THR A 148 -3.02 -5.21 -41.87
N ASN A 149 -3.84 -4.21 -42.22
CA ASN A 149 -4.26 -3.95 -43.60
C ASN A 149 -3.20 -3.16 -44.40
N ASN A 150 -3.26 -3.24 -45.74
CA ASN A 150 -2.28 -2.63 -46.66
C ASN A 150 -2.15 -1.08 -46.58
N ASN A 151 -3.12 -0.38 -45.96
CA ASN A 151 -3.10 1.05 -45.64
C ASN A 151 -3.34 1.28 -44.14
N SER A 152 -2.48 0.68 -43.32
CA SER A 152 -2.63 0.67 -41.85
C SER A 152 -2.12 1.95 -41.22
N SER A 153 -2.96 2.56 -40.38
CA SER A 153 -2.52 3.63 -39.48
C SER A 153 -1.80 3.04 -38.26
N THR A 154 -0.93 3.85 -37.67
CA THR A 154 -0.18 3.52 -36.47
C THR A 154 -0.48 4.55 -35.38
N ALA A 155 -0.60 4.10 -34.14
CA ALA A 155 -0.66 4.99 -32.99
C ALA A 155 0.29 4.52 -31.90
N LYS A 156 0.93 5.46 -31.19
CA LYS A 156 1.84 5.20 -30.08
C LYS A 156 1.32 5.88 -28.81
N ILE A 157 1.10 5.08 -27.78
CA ILE A 157 0.76 5.54 -26.44
C ILE A 157 1.96 5.30 -25.52
N VAL A 158 2.29 6.30 -24.70
CA VAL A 158 3.23 6.17 -23.60
C VAL A 158 2.50 6.48 -22.31
N GLN A 159 2.48 5.52 -21.40
CA GLN A 159 1.87 5.64 -20.08
C GLN A 159 2.97 5.62 -19.03
N SER A 160 3.11 6.71 -18.28
CA SER A 160 3.99 6.75 -17.11
C SER A 160 3.28 6.25 -15.87
N VAL A 161 3.96 5.37 -15.14
CA VAL A 161 3.54 4.81 -13.85
C VAL A 161 4.62 5.13 -12.82
N GLU A 162 4.21 5.41 -11.60
CA GLU A 162 5.10 5.61 -10.47
C GLU A 162 4.81 4.55 -9.42
N ASP A 163 5.87 3.86 -9.04
CA ASP A 163 5.93 2.89 -7.98
C ASP A 163 6.46 3.58 -6.72
N ASN A 164 5.61 3.69 -5.70
CA ASN A 164 5.92 4.35 -4.44
C ASN A 164 6.08 3.28 -3.35
N LEU A 165 7.30 3.06 -2.89
CA LEU A 165 7.60 2.22 -1.73
C LEU A 165 7.61 3.08 -0.47
N ILE A 166 6.58 2.95 0.34
CA ILE A 166 6.32 3.74 1.55
C ILE A 166 6.85 2.97 2.76
N PRO A 167 7.84 3.48 3.51
CA PRO A 167 8.23 2.92 4.80
C PRO A 167 7.04 2.79 5.75
N LEU A 168 6.79 1.57 6.24
CA LEU A 168 5.60 1.20 7.00
C LEU A 168 5.51 1.95 8.35
N PHE A 169 6.65 2.28 8.95
CA PHE A 169 6.69 2.91 10.26
C PHE A 169 6.34 4.41 10.25
N GLN A 170 5.94 4.93 9.08
CA GLN A 170 5.20 6.20 8.93
C GLN A 170 3.77 6.18 9.43
N PHE A 171 3.20 4.99 9.54
CA PHE A 171 1.92 4.82 10.20
C PHE A 171 2.15 4.71 11.71
N GLY A 172 1.32 5.41 12.48
CA GLY A 172 1.27 5.24 13.92
C GLY A 172 0.43 4.02 14.30
N ILE A 173 -0.62 3.73 13.52
CA ILE A 173 -1.39 2.49 13.60
C ILE A 173 -1.59 1.96 12.19
N PHE A 174 -1.21 0.71 11.94
CA PHE A 174 -1.42 0.05 10.66
C PHE A 174 -1.95 -1.37 10.89
N TYR A 175 -3.07 -1.73 10.25
CA TYR A 175 -3.63 -3.07 10.32
C TYR A 175 -3.75 -3.69 8.92
N GLN A 176 -3.33 -4.95 8.80
CA GLN A 176 -3.60 -5.78 7.62
C GLN A 176 -5.06 -6.26 7.59
N ASP A 177 -5.64 -6.51 8.76
CA ASP A 177 -7.03 -6.94 8.94
C ASP A 177 -7.90 -5.77 9.44
N ASP A 178 -9.11 -6.05 9.94
CA ASP A 178 -9.97 -5.04 10.55
C ASP A 178 -9.29 -4.41 11.77
N LEU A 179 -9.36 -3.08 11.86
CA LEU A 179 -8.90 -2.34 13.02
C LEU A 179 -10.08 -2.04 13.94
N GLU A 180 -10.02 -2.51 15.18
CA GLU A 180 -10.97 -2.15 16.24
C GLU A 180 -10.30 -1.19 17.23
N MET A 181 -10.99 -0.12 17.59
CA MET A 181 -10.56 0.84 18.60
C MET A 181 -11.76 1.25 19.45
N VAL A 182 -11.93 0.60 20.61
CA VAL A 182 -13.11 0.78 21.48
C VAL A 182 -12.70 0.93 22.95
N PRO A 183 -11.90 1.94 23.30
CA PRO A 183 -11.44 2.13 24.67
C PRO A 183 -12.59 2.41 25.63
N GLY A 184 -12.52 1.79 26.81
CA GLY A 184 -13.42 2.09 27.92
C GLY A 184 -13.18 3.49 28.50
N PRO A 185 -11.98 3.78 29.04
CA PRO A 185 -11.60 5.12 29.52
C PRO A 185 -11.28 6.11 28.39
N ASP A 186 -11.06 7.37 28.76
CA ASP A 186 -10.57 8.39 27.82
C ASP A 186 -9.24 7.96 27.18
N MET A 187 -9.14 8.15 25.86
CA MET A 187 -7.94 7.85 25.10
C MET A 187 -7.72 8.94 24.06
N THR A 188 -6.48 9.41 23.95
CA THR A 188 -6.04 10.27 22.84
C THR A 188 -4.94 9.56 22.09
N PHE A 189 -5.04 9.54 20.76
CA PHE A 189 -3.95 9.13 19.88
C PHE A 189 -3.55 10.31 19.00
N SER A 190 -2.27 10.67 19.01
CA SER A 190 -1.75 11.83 18.30
C SER A 190 -0.43 11.57 17.58
N GLY A 191 -0.23 12.24 16.45
CA GLY A 191 1.06 12.40 15.77
C GLY A 191 1.37 11.37 14.68
N GLY A 192 0.59 10.30 14.55
CA GLY A 192 0.78 9.26 13.53
C GLY A 192 -0.45 9.08 12.64
N LYS A 193 -0.27 8.52 11.44
CA LYS A 193 -1.38 8.13 10.56
C LYS A 193 -1.99 6.80 10.99
N ILE A 194 -3.29 6.63 10.75
CA ILE A 194 -4.04 5.40 11.03
C ILE A 194 -4.48 4.80 9.68
N HIS A 195 -4.14 3.53 9.46
CA HIS A 195 -4.55 2.80 8.27
C HIS A 195 -5.02 1.38 8.60
N SER A 196 -6.04 0.91 7.90
CA SER A 196 -6.38 -0.50 7.81
C SER A 196 -6.56 -0.90 6.35
N ASN A 197 -5.97 -2.04 5.99
CA ASN A 197 -6.22 -2.73 4.72
C ASN A 197 -7.62 -3.37 4.66
N SER A 198 -8.42 -3.26 5.72
CA SER A 198 -9.81 -3.74 5.81
C SER A 198 -10.68 -2.69 6.52
N ASP A 199 -11.75 -3.09 7.19
CA ASP A 199 -12.69 -2.21 7.87
C ASP A 199 -12.08 -1.61 9.16
N ILE A 200 -12.53 -0.42 9.53
CA ILE A 200 -12.22 0.23 10.82
C ILE A 200 -13.49 0.31 11.65
N TYR A 201 -13.46 -0.19 12.88
CA TYR A 201 -14.52 -0.10 13.87
C TYR A 201 -14.05 0.80 15.01
N VAL A 202 -14.74 1.92 15.20
CA VAL A 202 -14.42 2.90 16.24
C VAL A 202 -15.59 3.10 17.19
N GLY A 203 -15.29 3.23 18.47
CA GLY A 203 -16.26 3.55 19.51
C GLY A 203 -15.54 3.95 20.81
N SER A 204 -16.29 4.34 21.83
CA SER A 204 -15.73 4.53 23.18
C SER A 204 -16.85 4.57 24.23
N ASN A 205 -16.57 4.11 25.45
CA ASN A 205 -17.49 4.31 26.57
C ASN A 205 -17.30 5.69 27.24
N ALA A 206 -16.13 6.32 27.08
CA ALA A 206 -15.82 7.67 27.52
C ALA A 206 -15.50 8.54 26.27
N THR A 207 -14.29 9.09 26.14
CA THR A 207 -13.89 9.89 24.96
C THR A 207 -12.68 9.29 24.25
N LEU A 208 -12.85 8.99 22.96
CA LEU A 208 -11.75 8.72 22.04
C LEU A 208 -11.46 9.97 21.18
N SER A 209 -10.24 10.50 21.31
CA SER A 209 -9.78 11.67 20.56
C SER A 209 -8.66 11.29 19.59
N LEU A 210 -8.87 11.53 18.29
CA LEU A 210 -7.93 11.15 17.23
C LEU A 210 -7.36 12.39 16.53
N ASP A 211 -6.05 12.60 16.68
CA ASP A 211 -5.26 13.60 15.96
C ASP A 211 -4.42 12.91 14.87
N SER A 212 -5.14 12.39 13.88
CA SER A 212 -4.60 11.51 12.86
C SER A 212 -5.40 11.62 11.56
N GLN A 213 -4.70 11.49 10.44
CA GLN A 213 -5.34 11.06 9.20
C GLN A 213 -5.70 9.58 9.32
N ILE A 214 -6.93 9.23 8.94
CA ILE A 214 -7.52 7.90 9.03
C ILE A 214 -7.91 7.45 7.63
N THR A 215 -7.40 6.30 7.22
CA THR A 215 -7.68 5.70 5.92
C THR A 215 -8.04 4.23 6.07
N SER A 216 -9.06 3.78 5.36
CA SER A 216 -9.49 2.38 5.35
C SER A 216 -9.68 1.92 3.91
N ALA A 217 -9.06 0.80 3.53
CA ALA A 217 -9.36 0.12 2.26
C ALA A 217 -10.70 -0.63 2.31
N GLY A 218 -11.31 -0.71 3.49
CA GLY A 218 -12.70 -1.11 3.73
C GLY A 218 -13.60 0.09 4.08
N ASN A 219 -14.58 -0.17 4.94
CA ASN A 219 -15.52 0.77 5.52
C ASN A 219 -15.06 1.25 6.90
N ILE A 220 -15.50 2.43 7.31
CA ILE A 220 -15.31 2.95 8.66
C ILE A 220 -16.67 2.98 9.36
N TYR A 221 -16.80 2.31 10.50
CA TYR A 221 -18.04 2.19 11.27
C TYR A 221 -17.92 2.78 12.66
N TYR A 222 -19.00 3.44 13.12
CA TYR A 222 -19.16 3.85 14.52
C TYR A 222 -19.95 2.80 15.30
N ARG A 223 -19.34 1.66 15.61
CA ARG A 223 -19.94 0.58 16.42
C ARG A 223 -18.88 -0.43 16.85
N ARG A 224 -19.26 -1.29 17.79
CA ARG A 224 -18.55 -2.52 18.13
C ARG A 224 -18.67 -3.54 17.01
N LYS A 225 -17.61 -4.29 16.76
CA LYS A 225 -17.59 -5.36 15.74
C LYS A 225 -18.22 -6.66 16.25
N ASP A 226 -18.00 -6.97 17.53
CA ASP A 226 -18.40 -8.23 18.19
C ASP A 226 -19.92 -8.36 18.37
N ASP A 227 -20.63 -7.26 18.58
CA ASP A 227 -22.09 -7.28 18.82
C ASP A 227 -22.89 -6.22 18.04
N GLY A 228 -22.21 -5.36 17.25
CA GLY A 228 -22.85 -4.29 16.49
C GLY A 228 -23.37 -3.12 17.34
N SER A 229 -23.19 -3.15 18.67
CA SER A 229 -23.69 -2.10 19.56
C SER A 229 -22.93 -0.79 19.37
N VAL A 230 -23.61 0.32 19.67
CA VAL A 230 -23.01 1.67 19.63
C VAL A 230 -22.64 2.07 21.05
N PRO A 231 -21.35 2.20 21.39
CA PRO A 231 -20.93 2.69 22.70
C PRO A 231 -21.51 4.07 23.04
N SER A 232 -21.76 4.31 24.33
CA SER A 232 -22.43 5.54 24.82
C SER A 232 -21.55 6.79 24.80
N GLY A 233 -20.23 6.62 24.71
CA GLY A 233 -19.26 7.71 24.71
C GLY A 233 -19.15 8.42 23.35
N THR A 234 -18.05 9.16 23.21
CA THR A 234 -17.79 10.04 22.05
C THR A 234 -16.50 9.64 21.34
N VAL A 235 -16.57 9.48 20.02
CA VAL A 235 -15.38 9.54 19.15
C VAL A 235 -15.34 10.88 18.43
N ARG A 236 -14.19 11.56 18.52
CA ARG A 236 -13.93 12.83 17.84
C ARG A 236 -12.58 12.80 17.12
N ILE A 237 -12.57 13.32 15.91
CA ILE A 237 -11.39 13.31 15.02
C ILE A 237 -11.07 14.75 14.65
N LYS A 238 -9.79 15.08 14.63
CA LYS A 238 -9.32 16.42 14.30
C LYS A 238 -9.45 16.71 12.80
N ASP A 239 -10.10 17.81 12.46
CA ASP A 239 -10.15 18.30 11.09
C ASP A 239 -8.82 18.97 10.69
N GLY A 240 -8.71 19.36 9.42
CA GLY A 240 -7.50 20.02 8.91
C GLY A 240 -7.23 21.42 9.47
N ALA A 241 -8.19 22.02 10.18
CA ALA A 241 -8.02 23.27 10.91
C ALA A 241 -7.60 23.06 12.37
N GLY A 242 -7.45 21.81 12.82
CA GLY A 242 -7.04 21.47 14.17
C GLY A 242 -8.19 21.35 15.18
N ASN A 243 -9.45 21.39 14.74
CA ASN A 243 -10.61 21.30 15.63
C ASN A 243 -11.15 19.87 15.70
N TYR A 244 -11.58 19.44 16.88
CA TYR A 244 -12.23 18.14 17.04
C TYR A 244 -13.66 18.15 16.52
N GLN A 245 -13.95 17.24 15.60
CA GLN A 245 -15.28 17.02 15.04
C GLN A 245 -15.78 15.62 15.43
N PRO A 246 -16.98 15.52 16.03
CA PRO A 246 -17.50 14.24 16.49
C PRO A 246 -18.02 13.38 15.32
N MET A 247 -17.89 12.07 15.43
CA MET A 247 -18.52 11.13 14.49
C MET A 247 -20.05 11.08 14.68
N LYS A 248 -20.53 11.19 15.92
CA LYS A 248 -21.95 11.32 16.24
C LYS A 248 -22.27 12.76 16.64
N LYS A 249 -23.11 13.45 15.87
CA LYS A 249 -23.53 14.84 16.11
C LYS A 249 -25.06 14.92 16.09
N ASP A 250 -25.66 15.56 17.10
CA ASP A 250 -27.12 15.73 17.21
C ASP A 250 -27.89 14.40 17.08
N GLY A 251 -27.36 13.35 17.71
CA GLY A 251 -27.93 11.99 17.66
C GLY A 251 -27.66 11.20 16.37
N LYS A 252 -27.12 11.84 15.32
CA LYS A 252 -26.85 11.21 14.01
C LYS A 252 -25.39 10.80 13.88
N ILE A 253 -25.18 9.54 13.54
CA ILE A 253 -23.86 8.99 13.20
C ILE A 253 -23.51 9.40 11.77
N LEU A 254 -22.24 9.76 11.56
CA LEU A 254 -21.64 9.87 10.23
C LEU A 254 -20.51 8.86 10.12
N ASP A 255 -20.74 7.82 9.34
CA ASP A 255 -19.81 6.74 9.04
C ASP A 255 -20.07 6.22 7.61
N SER A 256 -19.39 5.15 7.18
CA SER A 256 -19.49 4.64 5.81
C SER A 256 -20.87 4.10 5.42
N GLU A 257 -21.79 3.88 6.38
CA GLU A 257 -23.18 3.49 6.05
C GLU A 257 -24.07 4.70 5.73
N SER A 258 -23.57 5.92 5.92
CA SER A 258 -24.31 7.14 5.58
C SER A 258 -24.39 7.35 4.08
N THR A 259 -25.60 7.58 3.54
CA THR A 259 -25.82 7.78 2.08
C THR A 259 -24.98 8.89 1.44
N ASP A 260 -24.56 9.88 2.22
CA ASP A 260 -23.75 11.02 1.80
C ASP A 260 -22.34 11.02 2.42
N TRP A 261 -21.89 9.85 2.87
CA TRP A 261 -20.62 9.61 3.56
C TRP A 261 -19.44 10.36 2.93
N THR A 262 -19.15 10.15 1.65
CA THR A 262 -17.95 10.71 0.99
C THR A 262 -17.93 12.24 1.07
N SER A 263 -19.05 12.89 0.76
CA SER A 263 -19.18 14.35 0.77
C SER A 263 -19.13 14.94 2.18
N LYS A 264 -19.88 14.35 3.12
CA LYS A 264 -19.94 14.83 4.51
C LYS A 264 -18.65 14.54 5.27
N ALA A 265 -18.00 13.41 5.05
CA ALA A 265 -16.72 13.10 5.68
C ALA A 265 -15.63 14.06 5.20
N THR A 266 -15.57 14.31 3.88
CA THR A 266 -14.65 15.29 3.29
C THR A 266 -14.85 16.66 3.91
N SER A 267 -16.09 17.14 3.99
CA SER A 267 -16.40 18.44 4.57
C SER A 267 -16.12 18.51 6.07
N ARG A 268 -16.55 17.49 6.84
CA ARG A 268 -16.43 17.50 8.31
C ARG A 268 -14.99 17.42 8.77
N TRP A 269 -14.18 16.55 8.16
CA TRP A 269 -12.81 16.29 8.60
C TRP A 269 -11.76 16.86 7.64
N ASN A 270 -12.15 17.74 6.71
CA ASN A 270 -11.26 18.32 5.69
C ASN A 270 -10.45 17.26 4.92
N GLY A 271 -11.07 16.12 4.62
CA GLY A 271 -10.43 14.98 3.95
C GLY A 271 -9.49 14.13 4.81
N ASN A 272 -9.41 14.35 6.14
CA ASN A 272 -8.58 13.51 7.03
C ASN A 272 -9.15 12.10 7.24
N VAL A 273 -10.42 11.85 6.93
CA VAL A 273 -11.08 10.55 7.13
C VAL A 273 -11.56 10.03 5.77
N LYS A 274 -11.06 8.88 5.34
CA LYS A 274 -11.37 8.30 4.02
C LYS A 274 -11.57 6.78 4.07
N SER A 275 -12.62 6.28 3.43
CA SER A 275 -12.89 4.84 3.23
C SER A 275 -12.63 4.42 1.78
N LYS A 276 -12.89 3.15 1.46
CA LYS A 276 -12.86 2.59 0.10
C LYS A 276 -13.69 3.38 -0.92
N ASP A 277 -14.82 3.97 -0.51
CA ASP A 277 -15.71 4.75 -1.39
C ASP A 277 -15.05 6.05 -1.89
N MET A 278 -13.94 6.44 -1.26
CA MET A 278 -13.12 7.59 -1.63
C MET A 278 -11.84 7.16 -2.37
N GLY A 279 -11.77 5.91 -2.84
CA GLY A 279 -10.66 5.36 -3.61
C GLY A 279 -9.43 4.97 -2.78
N ILE A 280 -9.60 4.68 -1.48
CA ILE A 280 -8.55 4.06 -0.68
C ILE A 280 -8.41 2.60 -1.08
N THR A 281 -7.19 2.15 -1.29
CA THR A 281 -6.84 0.77 -1.61
C THR A 281 -5.88 0.21 -0.57
N GLU A 282 -5.82 -1.11 -0.48
CA GLU A 282 -4.86 -1.82 0.37
C GLU A 282 -3.42 -1.41 0.04
N LEU A 283 -2.62 -1.21 1.09
CA LEU A 283 -1.18 -1.04 1.04
C LEU A 283 -0.52 -2.37 1.41
N LYS A 284 -0.06 -3.12 0.41
CA LYS A 284 0.53 -4.45 0.61
C LYS A 284 2.04 -4.38 0.78
N ILE A 285 2.56 -5.27 1.61
CA ILE A 285 3.99 -5.58 1.65
C ILE A 285 4.29 -6.47 0.43
N PRO A 286 5.32 -6.15 -0.36
CA PRO A 286 5.72 -6.98 -1.49
C PRO A 286 6.32 -8.29 -0.97
N LEU A 287 5.48 -9.33 -0.98
CA LEU A 287 5.77 -10.73 -0.67
C LEU A 287 5.24 -11.59 -1.82
N PRO A 288 5.67 -12.85 -1.97
CA PRO A 288 5.07 -13.75 -2.95
C PRO A 288 3.53 -13.79 -2.86
N GLU A 289 2.85 -13.98 -4.00
CA GLU A 289 1.40 -13.77 -4.12
C GLU A 289 0.55 -14.67 -3.18
N SER A 290 1.08 -15.83 -2.78
CA SER A 290 0.43 -16.78 -1.85
C SER A 290 0.87 -16.62 -0.39
N SER A 291 1.75 -15.67 -0.08
CA SER A 291 2.30 -15.49 1.26
C SER A 291 1.42 -14.60 2.13
N GLU A 292 1.23 -15.02 3.39
CA GLU A 292 0.70 -14.16 4.44
C GLU A 292 1.78 -13.19 4.94
N SER A 293 1.40 -12.01 5.44
CA SER A 293 2.37 -11.03 5.97
C SER A 293 3.18 -11.54 7.17
N ILE A 294 2.73 -12.60 7.85
CA ILE A 294 3.49 -13.25 8.95
C ILE A 294 4.80 -13.88 8.47
N GLU A 295 4.95 -14.14 7.17
CA GLU A 295 6.20 -14.63 6.58
C GLU A 295 7.41 -13.76 6.99
N ILE A 296 7.21 -12.45 7.15
CA ILE A 296 8.28 -11.48 7.49
C ILE A 296 9.03 -11.84 8.78
N ILE A 297 8.34 -12.48 9.73
CA ILE A 297 8.94 -12.87 11.02
C ILE A 297 9.32 -14.35 11.08
N LYS A 298 9.06 -15.15 10.05
CA LYS A 298 9.40 -16.57 10.06
C LYS A 298 10.91 -16.79 9.97
N LYS A 299 11.37 -17.88 10.59
CA LYS A 299 12.74 -18.37 10.45
C LYS A 299 12.92 -18.91 9.04
N GLY A 300 14.08 -18.67 8.44
CA GLY A 300 14.46 -19.27 7.16
C GLY A 300 14.54 -20.80 7.22
N ASP A 301 14.39 -21.41 6.06
CA ASP A 301 14.49 -22.86 5.85
C ASP A 301 15.86 -23.45 6.23
N THR A 302 16.94 -22.67 6.04
CA THR A 302 18.31 -23.08 6.35
C THR A 302 19.03 -22.07 7.26
N LEU A 303 20.26 -22.41 7.68
CA LEU A 303 21.14 -21.48 8.41
C LEU A 303 21.92 -20.57 7.46
N LYS A 304 22.22 -21.04 6.25
CA LYS A 304 23.06 -20.37 5.28
C LYS A 304 22.24 -19.88 4.09
N PRO A 305 22.27 -18.58 3.73
CA PRO A 305 21.50 -18.05 2.61
C PRO A 305 21.75 -18.80 1.30
N GLU A 306 22.99 -19.21 1.03
CA GLU A 306 23.37 -19.93 -0.19
C GLU A 306 22.75 -21.33 -0.32
N ASP A 307 22.31 -21.93 0.79
CA ASP A 307 21.67 -23.24 0.83
C ASP A 307 20.13 -23.13 0.77
N SER A 308 19.57 -21.91 0.80
CA SER A 308 18.13 -21.69 0.87
C SER A 308 17.43 -22.04 -0.45
N THR A 309 16.23 -22.60 -0.32
CA THR A 309 15.31 -22.89 -1.44
C THR A 309 14.18 -21.87 -1.53
N GLU A 310 14.17 -20.87 -0.65
CA GLU A 310 13.15 -19.83 -0.62
C GLU A 310 13.28 -18.88 -1.82
N SER A 311 12.16 -18.30 -2.24
CA SER A 311 12.15 -17.30 -3.30
C SER A 311 12.94 -16.04 -2.88
N GLU A 312 13.52 -15.34 -3.85
CA GLU A 312 14.25 -14.08 -3.62
C GLU A 312 13.40 -13.02 -2.88
N GLU A 313 12.09 -13.02 -3.09
CA GLU A 313 11.16 -12.15 -2.37
C GLU A 313 11.08 -12.45 -0.87
N LEU A 314 11.24 -13.71 -0.45
CA LEU A 314 11.26 -14.11 0.96
C LEU A 314 12.62 -13.78 1.58
N LEU A 315 13.72 -14.04 0.85
CA LEU A 315 15.07 -13.60 1.24
C LEU A 315 15.09 -12.09 1.50
N ASN A 316 14.47 -11.30 0.61
CA ASN A 316 14.34 -9.85 0.76
C ASN A 316 13.25 -9.40 1.74
N GLY A 317 12.32 -10.27 2.11
CA GLY A 317 11.18 -9.94 2.97
C GLY A 317 11.50 -10.15 4.45
N ARG A 318 12.05 -11.32 4.79
CA ARG A 318 12.15 -11.79 6.17
C ARG A 318 13.24 -11.09 6.98
N PHE A 319 12.94 -10.82 8.24
CA PHE A 319 13.96 -10.34 9.18
C PHE A 319 15.06 -11.36 9.43
N TYR A 320 14.74 -12.66 9.35
CA TYR A 320 15.74 -13.72 9.50
C TYR A 320 16.91 -13.55 8.52
N TRP A 321 16.63 -13.33 7.25
CA TRP A 321 17.66 -13.19 6.22
C TRP A 321 18.36 -11.84 6.22
N LYS A 322 17.68 -10.79 6.73
CA LYS A 322 18.28 -9.46 6.91
C LYS A 322 19.15 -9.36 8.15
N ALA A 323 18.95 -10.22 9.14
CA ALA A 323 19.62 -10.12 10.42
C ALA A 323 21.15 -10.22 10.28
N GLY A 324 21.86 -9.29 10.92
CA GLY A 324 23.31 -9.40 11.10
C GLY A 324 23.66 -10.42 12.18
N LEU A 325 22.81 -10.51 13.21
CA LEU A 325 22.94 -11.49 14.30
C LEU A 325 21.67 -12.34 14.41
N ARG A 326 21.84 -13.66 14.41
CA ARG A 326 20.76 -14.64 14.57
C ARG A 326 21.01 -15.52 15.79
N ILE A 327 19.96 -15.78 16.58
CA ILE A 327 19.99 -16.70 17.70
C ILE A 327 18.94 -17.78 17.47
N VAL A 328 19.37 -19.02 17.25
CA VAL A 328 18.47 -20.14 16.95
C VAL A 328 18.72 -21.22 17.99
N ASN A 329 17.70 -21.54 18.79
CA ASN A 329 17.78 -22.55 19.86
C ASN A 329 18.97 -22.32 20.81
N GLY A 330 19.21 -21.05 21.17
CA GLY A 330 20.31 -20.61 22.02
C GLY A 330 21.70 -20.53 21.38
N VAL A 331 21.85 -20.86 20.10
CA VAL A 331 23.13 -20.77 19.37
C VAL A 331 23.18 -19.48 18.54
N PHE A 332 24.31 -18.77 18.59
CA PHE A 332 24.53 -17.51 17.89
C PHE A 332 25.13 -17.78 16.50
N TYR A 333 24.62 -17.07 15.50
CA TYR A 333 25.08 -17.13 14.13
C TYR A 333 25.25 -15.72 13.55
N ASP A 334 26.26 -15.54 12.71
CA ASP A 334 26.37 -14.37 11.85
C ASP A 334 25.37 -14.45 10.67
N ARG A 335 25.37 -13.44 9.81
CA ARG A 335 24.52 -13.41 8.61
C ARG A 335 24.80 -14.56 7.63
N SER A 336 26.07 -14.96 7.50
CA SER A 336 26.49 -16.05 6.62
C SER A 336 26.15 -17.44 7.17
N GLY A 337 25.71 -17.53 8.42
CA GLY A 337 25.32 -18.79 9.07
C GLY A 337 26.47 -19.49 9.77
N ASN A 338 27.57 -18.80 10.02
CA ASN A 338 28.67 -19.31 10.83
C ASN A 338 28.33 -19.14 12.30
N VAL A 339 28.69 -20.14 13.11
CA VAL A 339 28.51 -20.09 14.56
C VAL A 339 29.43 -19.02 15.15
N ILE A 340 28.88 -18.20 16.04
CA ILE A 340 29.62 -17.24 16.84
C ILE A 340 29.83 -17.82 18.23
N ASP A 341 31.08 -18.01 18.64
CA ASP A 341 31.40 -18.38 20.01
C ASP A 341 31.32 -17.15 20.93
N ILE A 342 30.12 -16.94 21.47
CA ILE A 342 29.81 -15.78 22.29
C ILE A 342 30.64 -15.70 23.59
N THR A 343 31.21 -16.82 24.04
CA THR A 343 31.98 -16.90 25.29
C THR A 343 33.29 -16.13 25.22
N ASN A 344 33.80 -15.88 24.02
CA ASN A 344 35.03 -15.11 23.77
C ASN A 344 34.76 -13.61 23.51
N GLY A 345 33.52 -13.13 23.69
CA GLY A 345 33.12 -11.76 23.37
C GLY A 345 33.44 -10.70 24.45
N GLY A 346 34.39 -10.97 25.35
CA GLY A 346 34.82 -10.05 26.41
C GLY A 346 34.40 -10.50 27.81
N THR A 347 34.12 -9.54 28.70
CA THR A 347 33.82 -9.81 30.12
C THR A 347 32.47 -10.51 30.34
N VAL A 348 31.56 -10.43 29.37
CA VAL A 348 30.23 -11.05 29.42
C VAL A 348 30.20 -12.28 28.53
N THR A 349 30.12 -13.45 29.15
CA THR A 349 30.25 -14.75 28.48
C THR A 349 28.94 -15.36 28.00
N SER A 350 27.78 -14.88 28.47
CA SER A 350 26.46 -15.27 27.93
C SER A 350 25.38 -14.24 28.24
N PRO A 351 24.73 -13.63 27.22
CA PRO A 351 23.58 -12.75 27.40
C PRO A 351 22.25 -13.52 27.48
N LEU A 352 22.26 -14.86 27.52
CA LEU A 352 21.05 -15.69 27.49
C LEU A 352 20.76 -16.36 28.84
N ALA A 353 19.48 -16.38 29.19
CA ALA A 353 18.92 -17.19 30.26
C ALA A 353 17.66 -17.92 29.79
N THR A 354 17.29 -19.00 30.46
CA THR A 354 16.04 -19.72 30.18
C THR A 354 15.20 -19.78 31.45
N ASN A 355 13.94 -19.35 31.37
CA ASN A 355 13.01 -19.36 32.49
C ASN A 355 11.69 -19.96 32.05
N THR A 356 10.82 -20.25 33.01
CA THR A 356 9.44 -20.66 32.76
C THR A 356 8.52 -19.68 33.47
N ILE A 357 7.50 -19.19 32.76
CA ILE A 357 6.44 -18.34 33.30
C ILE A 357 5.08 -18.95 32.99
N TYR A 358 4.10 -18.72 33.83
CA TYR A 358 2.70 -18.97 33.49
C TYR A 358 2.12 -17.73 32.81
N ASP A 359 1.65 -17.88 31.57
CA ASP A 359 0.89 -16.84 30.89
C ASP A 359 -0.59 -17.08 31.15
N ALA A 360 -1.21 -16.22 31.96
CA ALA A 360 -2.61 -16.33 32.35
C ALA A 360 -3.59 -16.11 31.19
N ARG A 361 -3.18 -15.44 30.11
CA ARG A 361 -3.98 -15.29 28.89
C ARG A 361 -3.95 -16.55 28.05
N GLU A 362 -2.79 -17.21 27.98
CA GLU A 362 -2.63 -18.49 27.29
C GLU A 362 -3.06 -19.69 28.14
N GLY A 363 -3.26 -19.50 29.44
CA GLY A 363 -3.66 -20.53 30.40
C GLY A 363 -2.61 -21.62 30.63
N LYS A 364 -1.34 -21.37 30.32
CA LYS A 364 -0.29 -22.40 30.30
C LYS A 364 1.10 -21.87 30.65
N ASN A 365 2.00 -22.79 31.01
CA ASN A 365 3.42 -22.49 31.17
C ASN A 365 4.10 -22.29 29.82
N ILE A 366 4.90 -21.24 29.72
CA ILE A 366 5.71 -20.84 28.58
C ILE A 366 7.18 -20.88 29.00
N THR A 367 8.00 -21.61 28.25
CA THR A 367 9.46 -21.51 28.38
C THR A 367 9.91 -20.25 27.64
N VAL A 368 10.49 -19.29 28.36
CA VAL A 368 11.00 -18.04 27.80
C VAL A 368 12.53 -18.11 27.68
N LYS A 369 13.03 -17.88 26.46
CA LYS A 369 14.44 -17.57 26.24
C LYS A 369 14.63 -16.07 26.47
N THR A 370 15.26 -15.73 27.59
CA THR A 370 15.54 -14.35 27.95
C THR A 370 16.87 -13.92 27.36
N ILE A 371 16.87 -12.79 26.65
CA ILE A 371 18.07 -12.08 26.25
C ILE A 371 18.21 -10.81 27.10
N ASP A 372 19.38 -10.65 27.70
CA ASP A 372 19.80 -9.42 28.36
C ASP A 372 20.45 -8.51 27.32
N LEU A 373 19.79 -7.39 27.00
CA LEU A 373 20.23 -6.48 25.94
C LEU A 373 21.43 -5.63 26.35
N GLN A 374 21.63 -5.39 27.64
CA GLN A 374 22.83 -4.72 28.15
C GLN A 374 24.04 -5.65 28.04
N ALA A 375 23.88 -6.90 28.46
CA ALA A 375 24.88 -7.96 28.32
C ALA A 375 25.24 -8.21 26.84
N LEU A 376 24.24 -8.22 25.96
CA LEU A 376 24.44 -8.32 24.51
C LEU A 376 25.26 -7.14 23.98
N GLY A 377 24.91 -5.92 24.39
CA GLY A 377 25.60 -4.68 24.00
C GLY A 377 27.06 -4.62 24.44
N ALA A 378 27.42 -5.33 25.52
CA ALA A 378 28.79 -5.43 26.01
C ALA A 378 29.61 -6.54 25.33
N ASN A 379 28.97 -7.45 24.59
CA ASN A 379 29.64 -8.56 23.94
C ASN A 379 30.14 -8.17 22.53
N THR A 380 31.45 -8.10 22.36
CA THR A 380 32.07 -7.57 21.13
C THR A 380 31.78 -8.43 19.90
N LEU A 381 31.70 -9.75 20.04
CA LEU A 381 31.43 -10.66 18.92
C LEU A 381 29.97 -10.56 18.45
N ALA A 382 29.02 -10.51 19.37
CA ALA A 382 27.63 -10.24 19.02
C ALA A 382 27.46 -8.86 18.37
N MET A 383 28.12 -7.83 18.92
CA MET A 383 28.04 -6.49 18.37
C MET A 383 28.70 -6.37 16.99
N ASN A 384 29.77 -7.11 16.72
CA ASN A 384 30.36 -7.15 15.37
C ASN A 384 29.37 -7.74 14.36
N ALA A 385 28.72 -8.86 14.68
CA ALA A 385 27.71 -9.46 13.82
C ALA A 385 26.48 -8.54 13.64
N LEU A 386 26.00 -7.95 14.73
CA LEU A 386 24.86 -7.02 14.69
C LEU A 386 25.16 -5.76 13.86
N ASN A 387 26.41 -5.31 13.81
CA ASN A 387 26.85 -4.12 13.07
C ASN A 387 27.27 -4.40 11.62
N ASP A 388 27.19 -5.66 11.15
CA ASP A 388 27.37 -6.01 9.74
C ASP A 388 26.17 -5.44 8.92
N PRO A 389 26.35 -4.65 7.85
CA PRO A 389 25.25 -4.03 7.09
C PRO A 389 24.35 -5.02 6.34
N PRO A 390 23.00 -4.99 6.45
CA PRO A 390 22.20 -4.02 7.19
C PRO A 390 22.35 -4.17 8.71
N LYS A 391 22.76 -3.07 9.34
CA LYS A 391 23.14 -3.01 10.75
C LYS A 391 21.91 -3.02 11.65
N GLY A 392 22.04 -3.55 12.86
CA GLY A 392 21.07 -3.38 13.94
C GLY A 392 19.86 -4.32 13.88
N ILE A 393 19.92 -5.43 13.14
CA ILE A 393 18.83 -6.43 13.10
C ILE A 393 19.27 -7.70 13.83
N LEU A 394 18.60 -7.98 14.95
CA LEU A 394 18.69 -9.22 15.71
C LEU A 394 17.46 -10.08 15.38
N TYR A 395 17.69 -11.31 14.94
CA TYR A 395 16.64 -12.32 14.85
C TYR A 395 16.85 -13.40 15.93
N ILE A 396 15.79 -13.80 16.63
CA ILE A 396 15.87 -14.84 17.66
C ILE A 396 14.67 -15.78 17.58
N SER A 397 14.91 -17.09 17.62
CA SER A 397 13.87 -18.12 17.54
C SER A 397 14.16 -19.34 18.40
N GLU A 398 13.10 -19.91 18.96
CA GLU A 398 13.11 -21.17 19.72
C GLU A 398 12.09 -22.14 19.12
N SER A 399 12.55 -23.34 18.80
CA SER A 399 11.73 -24.43 18.26
C SER A 399 10.90 -25.13 19.35
N GLY A 400 9.73 -25.63 18.97
CA GLY A 400 8.82 -26.36 19.85
C GLY A 400 7.61 -25.55 20.30
N SER A 401 6.70 -26.21 21.03
CA SER A 401 5.50 -25.60 21.57
C SER A 401 5.78 -24.80 22.85
N SER A 402 4.93 -23.82 23.13
CA SER A 402 5.00 -22.98 24.34
C SER A 402 6.39 -22.35 24.56
N LYS A 403 7.02 -21.90 23.46
CA LYS A 403 8.28 -21.16 23.47
C LYS A 403 8.06 -19.70 23.14
N ALA A 404 8.74 -18.83 23.88
CA ALA A 404 8.73 -17.40 23.65
C ALA A 404 10.10 -16.78 23.91
N ILE A 405 10.28 -15.57 23.42
CA ILE A 405 11.47 -14.75 23.64
C ILE A 405 11.15 -13.67 24.67
N ARG A 406 12.10 -13.35 25.55
CA ARG A 406 11.97 -12.22 26.47
C ARG A 406 13.15 -11.27 26.32
N LEU A 407 12.86 -9.99 26.10
CA LEU A 407 13.83 -8.91 26.14
C LEU A 407 13.89 -8.35 27.56
N SER A 408 15.09 -8.27 28.12
CA SER A 408 15.35 -7.71 29.45
C SER A 408 16.50 -6.73 29.42
N ASN A 409 16.55 -5.83 30.41
CA ASN A 409 17.60 -4.80 30.54
C ASN A 409 17.76 -3.97 29.25
N GLY A 410 16.63 -3.65 28.61
CA GLY A 410 16.57 -2.93 27.34
C GLY A 410 16.41 -1.41 27.46
N SER A 411 16.68 -0.83 28.63
CA SER A 411 16.46 0.60 28.88
C SER A 411 17.34 1.51 28.00
N SER A 412 18.49 1.01 27.56
CA SER A 412 19.32 1.62 26.52
C SER A 412 19.61 0.60 25.43
N LEU A 413 19.60 1.05 24.18
CA LEU A 413 19.82 0.22 23.01
C LEU A 413 21.11 0.60 22.28
N PRO A 414 21.66 -0.28 21.42
CA PRO A 414 22.79 0.05 20.57
C PRO A 414 22.63 1.36 19.80
N SER A 415 23.72 2.13 19.67
CA SER A 415 23.70 3.48 19.10
C SER A 415 23.19 3.54 17.65
N GLY A 416 23.41 2.48 16.87
CA GLY A 416 22.92 2.35 15.50
C GLY A 416 21.44 1.95 15.37
N GLY A 417 20.71 1.81 16.48
CA GLY A 417 19.36 1.26 16.48
C GLY A 417 19.33 -0.25 16.71
N LEU A 418 18.14 -0.76 16.99
CA LEU A 418 17.91 -2.18 17.17
C LEU A 418 16.51 -2.59 16.74
N THR A 419 16.44 -3.49 15.77
CA THR A 419 15.24 -4.27 15.47
C THR A 419 15.43 -5.67 16.02
N VAL A 420 14.52 -6.11 16.89
CA VAL A 420 14.46 -7.51 17.35
C VAL A 420 13.27 -8.20 16.70
N ALA A 421 13.53 -9.28 15.97
CA ALA A 421 12.50 -10.05 15.28
C ALA A 421 12.46 -11.50 15.78
N SER A 422 11.28 -12.07 15.88
CA SER A 422 11.07 -13.46 16.25
C SER A 422 9.80 -14.03 15.64
N GLU A 423 9.86 -15.28 15.17
CA GLU A 423 8.66 -16.05 14.86
C GLU A 423 7.90 -16.49 16.14
N ASN A 424 8.47 -16.33 17.32
CA ASN A 424 7.86 -16.67 18.60
C ASN A 424 7.17 -15.43 19.20
N PRO A 425 6.27 -15.61 20.19
CA PRO A 425 5.80 -14.51 21.02
C PRO A 425 6.98 -13.84 21.73
N VAL A 426 6.94 -12.52 21.87
CA VAL A 426 7.99 -11.70 22.47
C VAL A 426 7.44 -11.01 23.71
N TYR A 427 8.15 -11.14 24.83
CA TYR A 427 7.90 -10.44 26.07
C TYR A 427 8.94 -9.34 26.23
N ILE A 428 8.53 -8.18 26.73
CA ILE A 428 9.44 -7.10 27.12
C ILE A 428 9.30 -6.90 28.61
N LYS A 429 10.41 -7.05 29.35
CA LYS A 429 10.43 -6.87 30.79
C LYS A 429 11.11 -5.56 31.15
N GLY A 430 10.34 -4.67 31.77
CA GLY A 430 10.80 -3.39 32.28
C GLY A 430 10.79 -2.27 31.24
N ASP A 431 11.48 -1.19 31.58
CA ASP A 431 11.65 -0.06 30.66
C ASP A 431 12.44 -0.46 29.42
N TYR A 432 12.06 0.11 28.27
CA TYR A 432 12.66 -0.23 26.98
C TYR A 432 12.91 1.02 26.14
N ASN A 433 14.15 1.18 25.66
CA ASN A 433 14.61 2.23 24.75
C ASN A 433 14.34 3.65 25.27
N LEU A 434 14.75 3.93 26.52
CA LEU A 434 14.57 5.26 27.12
C LEU A 434 15.39 6.34 26.38
N ASP A 435 16.52 5.94 25.81
CA ASP A 435 17.42 6.70 24.96
C ASP A 435 16.88 6.97 23.54
N ASN A 436 15.67 6.48 23.22
CA ASN A 436 14.93 6.78 22.00
C ASN A 436 15.71 6.49 20.71
N LYS A 437 16.43 5.37 20.67
CA LYS A 437 17.07 4.86 19.46
C LYS A 437 16.02 4.40 18.44
N PRO A 438 16.36 4.37 17.15
CA PRO A 438 15.49 3.78 16.14
C PRO A 438 15.32 2.28 16.43
N ALA A 439 14.15 1.92 16.96
CA ALA A 439 13.90 0.58 17.48
C ALA A 439 12.58 -0.01 17.01
N ALA A 440 12.61 -1.31 16.73
CA ALA A 440 11.43 -2.10 16.41
C ALA A 440 11.49 -3.47 17.10
N VAL A 441 10.32 -3.98 17.49
CA VAL A 441 10.17 -5.35 17.97
C VAL A 441 9.08 -6.01 17.14
N ALA A 442 9.46 -7.08 16.43
CA ALA A 442 8.58 -7.89 15.61
C ALA A 442 8.44 -9.29 16.22
N GLY A 443 7.22 -9.71 16.49
CA GLY A 443 6.96 -10.99 17.17
C GLY A 443 5.58 -11.53 16.84
N ASP A 444 5.40 -12.85 16.97
CA ASP A 444 4.07 -13.48 16.77
C ASP A 444 2.97 -12.76 17.57
N ALA A 445 3.29 -12.41 18.83
CA ALA A 445 2.55 -11.51 19.70
C ALA A 445 3.53 -10.78 20.61
N VAL A 446 3.19 -9.58 21.10
CA VAL A 446 4.03 -8.81 22.04
C VAL A 446 3.31 -8.59 23.36
N THR A 447 3.98 -8.97 24.46
CA THR A 447 3.50 -8.81 25.83
C THR A 447 4.43 -7.90 26.62
N ILE A 448 3.89 -6.93 27.35
CA ILE A 448 4.62 -6.03 28.22
C ILE A 448 4.52 -6.51 29.67
N LEU A 449 5.68 -6.62 30.31
CA LEU A 449 5.85 -6.93 31.73
C LEU A 449 6.60 -5.78 32.39
N SER A 450 6.12 -5.30 33.52
CA SER A 450 6.70 -4.17 34.23
C SER A 450 8.03 -4.53 34.90
N ASN A 451 8.74 -3.52 35.42
CA ASN A 451 9.91 -3.72 36.27
C ASN A 451 9.60 -4.54 37.54
N ALA A 452 8.33 -4.62 37.98
CA ALA A 452 7.92 -5.40 39.14
C ALA A 452 7.70 -6.90 38.84
N TRP A 453 7.73 -7.30 37.56
CA TRP A 453 7.40 -8.66 37.17
C TRP A 453 8.32 -9.71 37.81
N ASN A 454 7.70 -10.71 38.44
CA ASN A 454 8.35 -11.84 39.07
C ASN A 454 7.81 -13.17 38.53
N ASP A 455 8.68 -13.92 37.84
CA ASP A 455 8.35 -15.21 37.21
C ASP A 455 7.77 -16.21 38.22
N ALA A 456 8.25 -16.23 39.46
CA ALA A 456 7.76 -17.15 40.49
C ALA A 456 6.31 -16.88 40.90
N LYS A 457 5.80 -15.66 40.66
CA LYS A 457 4.43 -15.25 40.96
C LYS A 457 3.51 -15.30 39.72
N SER A 458 4.02 -15.74 38.58
CA SER A 458 3.29 -15.69 37.30
C SER A 458 1.99 -16.52 37.30
N ASN A 459 1.95 -17.64 38.02
CA ASN A 459 0.75 -18.47 38.21
C ASN A 459 -0.08 -18.06 39.45
N GLY A 460 0.32 -16.99 40.13
CA GLY A 460 -0.38 -16.47 41.30
C GLY A 460 -1.62 -15.65 40.93
N PRO A 461 -2.49 -15.36 41.92
CA PRO A 461 -3.60 -14.44 41.76
C PRO A 461 -3.12 -13.08 41.24
N LEU A 462 -4.00 -12.34 40.56
CA LEU A 462 -3.65 -11.05 39.96
C LEU A 462 -3.10 -10.04 41.00
N GLY A 463 -3.51 -10.16 42.27
CA GLY A 463 -3.00 -9.36 43.38
C GLY A 463 -1.51 -9.55 43.69
N ASP A 464 -0.90 -10.66 43.27
CA ASP A 464 0.55 -10.92 43.44
C ASP A 464 1.40 -10.34 42.32
N ARG A 465 0.76 -9.92 41.22
CA ARG A 465 1.38 -9.40 39.99
C ARG A 465 1.09 -7.91 39.82
N VAL A 466 1.34 -7.11 40.86
CA VAL A 466 1.15 -5.64 40.81
C VAL A 466 2.27 -5.00 39.98
N ALA A 467 1.88 -4.26 38.95
CA ALA A 467 2.84 -3.62 38.04
C ALA A 467 3.51 -2.37 38.65
N ASN A 468 4.67 -2.01 38.09
CA ASN A 468 5.27 -0.69 38.22
C ASN A 468 5.01 0.18 36.99
N ASN A 469 5.09 1.50 37.15
CA ASN A 469 5.13 2.42 36.01
C ASN A 469 6.27 2.01 35.08
N THR A 470 5.99 1.96 33.78
CA THR A 470 6.91 1.44 32.77
C THR A 470 6.81 2.28 31.51
N THR A 471 7.97 2.60 30.92
CA THR A 471 8.10 3.37 29.68
C THR A 471 8.75 2.53 28.59
N VAL A 472 8.12 2.50 27.42
CA VAL A 472 8.57 1.73 26.27
C VAL A 472 8.50 2.59 25.02
N LYS A 473 9.62 2.73 24.30
CA LYS A 473 9.68 3.45 23.03
C LYS A 473 10.09 2.51 21.91
N SER A 474 9.18 2.09 21.05
CA SER A 474 9.50 1.15 19.97
C SER A 474 8.38 1.09 18.95
N VAL A 475 8.73 0.76 17.71
CA VAL A 475 7.76 0.17 16.81
C VAL A 475 7.44 -1.25 17.29
N PHE A 476 6.16 -1.61 17.28
CA PHE A 476 5.70 -2.97 17.51
C PHE A 476 5.03 -3.51 16.25
N MET A 477 5.58 -4.60 15.71
CA MET A 477 5.00 -5.35 14.61
C MET A 477 4.55 -6.70 15.13
N THR A 478 3.25 -6.86 15.37
CA THR A 478 2.76 -7.94 16.21
C THR A 478 1.42 -8.49 15.80
N GLY A 479 1.15 -9.74 16.16
CA GLY A 479 -0.10 -10.41 15.84
C GLY A 479 -1.18 -10.19 16.89
N HIS A 480 -2.39 -9.96 16.42
CA HIS A 480 -3.59 -9.87 17.25
C HIS A 480 -4.37 -11.20 17.25
N VAL A 481 -5.37 -11.31 18.11
CA VAL A 481 -6.41 -12.35 18.03
C VAL A 481 -7.67 -11.63 17.57
N ALA A 482 -8.19 -11.97 16.39
CA ALA A 482 -9.30 -11.27 15.77
C ALA A 482 -10.62 -11.47 16.53
N THR A 483 -11.51 -10.48 16.47
CA THR A 483 -12.88 -10.62 16.96
C THR A 483 -13.59 -11.72 16.18
N HIS A 484 -14.23 -12.66 16.90
CA HIS A 484 -15.00 -13.75 16.32
C HIS A 484 -16.29 -13.97 17.13
N GLY A 485 -17.44 -13.83 16.47
CA GLY A 485 -18.74 -13.81 17.16
C GLY A 485 -18.75 -12.71 18.23
N THR A 486 -19.19 -13.05 19.45
CA THR A 486 -19.27 -12.13 20.58
C THR A 486 -17.93 -11.95 21.33
N GLN A 487 -16.85 -12.57 20.87
CA GLN A 487 -15.54 -12.47 21.52
C GLN A 487 -14.77 -11.27 20.95
N TYR A 488 -14.74 -10.17 21.71
CA TYR A 488 -13.92 -8.99 21.37
C TYR A 488 -12.42 -9.33 21.34
N SER A 489 -11.71 -8.76 20.36
CA SER A 489 -10.25 -8.86 20.18
C SER A 489 -9.45 -8.13 21.27
N GLY A 490 -10.07 -7.15 21.92
CA GLY A 490 -9.41 -6.20 22.80
C GLY A 490 -9.02 -4.88 22.11
N GLY A 491 -9.16 -4.79 20.78
CA GLY A 491 -8.83 -3.60 20.00
C GLY A 491 -7.34 -3.24 20.04
N VAL A 492 -6.98 -2.16 19.33
CA VAL A 492 -5.60 -1.66 19.30
C VAL A 492 -5.12 -1.18 20.67
N GLU A 493 -6.02 -0.73 21.54
CA GLU A 493 -5.75 -0.38 22.93
C GLU A 493 -5.26 -1.56 23.80
N ASN A 494 -5.39 -2.80 23.31
CA ASN A 494 -4.83 -4.01 23.90
C ASN A 494 -4.07 -4.90 22.88
N LEU A 495 -3.59 -4.31 21.77
CA LEU A 495 -2.72 -5.02 20.83
C LEU A 495 -1.43 -5.47 21.53
N LEU A 496 -0.84 -4.56 22.33
CA LEU A 496 0.15 -4.94 23.34
C LEU A 496 -0.57 -5.61 24.50
N ARG A 497 -0.10 -6.80 24.85
CA ARG A 497 -0.71 -7.63 25.90
C ARG A 497 -0.10 -7.30 27.26
N PHE A 498 -0.87 -7.55 28.31
CA PHE A 498 -0.44 -7.38 29.70
C PHE A 498 -0.82 -8.61 30.51
N LEU A 499 -0.03 -8.90 31.55
CA LEU A 499 -0.26 -10.02 32.48
C LEU A 499 -0.18 -9.57 33.94
N GLU A 500 -0.40 -8.28 34.23
CA GLU A 500 -0.22 -7.71 35.57
C GLU A 500 -1.41 -6.83 35.94
N LYS A 501 -1.50 -6.50 37.21
CA LYS A 501 -2.42 -5.50 37.74
C LYS A 501 -1.84 -4.11 37.53
N TRP A 502 -2.31 -3.39 36.51
CA TRP A 502 -1.85 -2.04 36.21
C TRP A 502 -2.77 -0.93 36.70
N ASN A 503 -3.88 -1.25 37.39
CA ASN A 503 -4.76 -0.23 37.93
C ASN A 503 -3.99 0.75 38.85
N GLY A 504 -4.12 2.04 38.61
CA GLY A 504 -3.35 3.09 39.29
C GLY A 504 -1.88 3.19 38.87
N LYS A 505 -1.45 2.52 37.80
CA LYS A 505 -0.11 2.58 37.20
C LYS A 505 -0.18 3.15 35.79
N THR A 506 0.93 3.70 35.34
CA THR A 506 1.05 4.29 33.99
C THR A 506 1.94 3.43 33.12
N PHE A 507 1.44 3.12 31.92
CA PHE A 507 2.24 2.60 30.83
C PHE A 507 2.41 3.70 29.77
N SER A 508 3.63 4.21 29.68
CA SER A 508 4.00 5.26 28.72
C SER A 508 4.58 4.61 27.47
N TYR A 509 3.95 4.85 26.33
CA TYR A 509 4.33 4.25 25.05
C TYR A 509 4.56 5.33 23.99
N SER A 510 5.66 5.22 23.26
CA SER A 510 5.95 6.08 22.11
C SER A 510 6.43 5.25 20.92
N GLY A 511 5.71 5.25 19.79
CA GLY A 511 6.12 4.52 18.59
C GLY A 511 4.98 4.24 17.60
N SER A 512 5.11 3.14 16.84
CA SER A 512 4.08 2.65 15.92
C SER A 512 3.52 1.28 16.35
N LEU A 513 2.20 1.10 16.21
CA LEU A 513 1.49 -0.16 16.41
C LEU A 513 1.09 -0.76 15.07
N ILE A 514 1.78 -1.80 14.64
CA ILE A 514 1.62 -2.43 13.34
C ILE A 514 1.10 -3.86 13.56
N SER A 515 -0.12 -4.15 13.12
CA SER A 515 -0.74 -5.48 13.15
C SER A 515 -0.85 -6.03 11.73
N LEU A 516 0.12 -6.84 11.32
CA LEU A 516 0.15 -7.39 9.96
C LEU A 516 -0.43 -8.80 9.86
N TRP A 517 -0.66 -9.46 10.99
CA TRP A 517 -1.13 -10.85 11.01
C TRP A 517 -1.99 -11.11 12.25
N GLN A 518 -2.66 -12.26 12.22
CA GLN A 518 -3.20 -12.87 13.43
C GLN A 518 -2.13 -13.79 14.02
N SER A 519 -1.96 -13.73 15.34
CA SER A 519 -1.00 -14.54 16.08
C SER A 519 -1.31 -16.03 15.87
N LYS A 520 -0.29 -16.82 15.53
CA LYS A 520 -0.40 -18.27 15.32
C LYS A 520 0.12 -19.08 16.51
N LYS A 521 0.88 -18.46 17.44
CA LYS A 521 1.42 -19.14 18.63
C LYS A 521 0.77 -18.69 19.94
N ALA A 522 0.51 -17.40 20.12
CA ALA A 522 -0.16 -16.86 21.31
C ALA A 522 -1.63 -16.51 20.99
N THR A 523 -2.49 -17.52 21.00
CA THR A 523 -3.88 -17.43 20.49
C THR A 523 -4.92 -17.18 21.59
N GLY A 524 -4.49 -16.93 22.83
CA GLY A 524 -5.41 -16.70 23.95
C GLY A 524 -6.35 -15.50 23.73
N ASN A 525 -7.65 -15.71 23.97
CA ASN A 525 -8.67 -14.67 23.86
C ASN A 525 -8.38 -13.49 24.80
N TRP A 526 -8.85 -12.31 24.41
CA TRP A 526 -8.81 -11.16 25.30
C TRP A 526 -9.88 -11.28 26.39
N ILE A 527 -9.47 -11.11 27.64
CA ILE A 527 -10.36 -11.02 28.81
C ILE A 527 -9.80 -9.96 29.75
N TYR A 528 -10.65 -9.04 30.19
CA TYR A 528 -10.31 -8.03 31.18
C TYR A 528 -10.45 -8.55 32.61
N GLY A 529 -9.55 -8.13 33.49
CA GLY A 529 -9.61 -8.42 34.92
C GLY A 529 -8.90 -9.72 35.32
N SER A 530 -9.25 -10.22 36.50
CA SER A 530 -8.68 -11.44 37.05
C SER A 530 -9.10 -12.68 36.24
N PRO A 531 -8.17 -13.60 35.92
CA PRO A 531 -6.78 -13.65 36.36
C PRO A 531 -5.77 -12.99 35.40
N ILE A 532 -6.19 -12.37 34.30
CA ILE A 532 -5.23 -11.95 33.26
C ILE A 532 -4.53 -10.64 33.63
N TYR A 533 -5.26 -9.52 33.62
CA TYR A 533 -4.68 -8.18 33.80
C TYR A 533 -5.75 -7.15 34.19
N GLU A 534 -5.32 -6.05 34.82
CA GLU A 534 -6.10 -4.81 34.88
C GLU A 534 -5.36 -3.74 34.07
N ALA A 535 -6.07 -2.83 33.42
CA ALA A 535 -5.48 -1.92 32.43
C ALA A 535 -4.70 -0.74 33.08
N PRO A 536 -3.58 -0.30 32.47
CA PRO A 536 -2.86 0.89 32.90
C PRO A 536 -3.57 2.17 32.48
N THR A 537 -3.15 3.28 33.07
CA THR A 537 -3.26 4.59 32.41
C THR A 537 -2.37 4.57 31.17
N ARG A 538 -2.96 4.73 29.99
CA ARG A 538 -2.27 4.68 28.70
C ARG A 538 -1.84 6.08 28.27
N ASN A 539 -0.54 6.37 28.37
CA ASN A 539 0.05 7.57 27.79
C ASN A 539 0.73 7.20 26.47
N TRP A 540 -0.06 7.15 25.39
CA TRP A 540 0.37 6.60 24.11
C TRP A 540 0.53 7.70 23.08
N SER A 541 1.69 7.76 22.44
CA SER A 541 1.98 8.73 21.40
C SER A 541 2.65 8.06 20.21
N TYR A 542 2.48 8.65 19.03
CA TYR A 542 3.41 8.42 17.95
C TYR A 542 4.74 9.12 18.24
N GLY A 543 5.86 8.48 17.96
CA GLY A 543 7.18 9.08 18.22
C GLY A 543 8.33 8.44 17.48
N ILE A 544 8.13 8.12 16.20
CA ILE A 544 9.19 7.66 15.31
C ILE A 544 9.81 8.86 14.60
N ASP A 545 11.15 8.90 14.57
CA ASP A 545 11.90 9.86 13.75
C ASP A 545 11.98 9.34 12.30
N PHE A 546 11.38 10.07 11.37
CA PHE A 546 11.41 9.71 9.95
C PHE A 546 12.78 9.83 9.31
N SER A 547 13.65 10.67 9.86
CA SER A 547 15.02 10.80 9.40
C SER A 547 15.89 9.62 9.87
N ASN A 548 15.39 8.82 10.82
CA ASN A 548 16.11 7.70 11.40
C ASN A 548 15.16 6.55 11.74
N LEU A 549 14.78 5.78 10.71
CA LEU A 549 13.85 4.66 10.85
C LEU A 549 14.53 3.44 11.50
N PRO A 550 13.79 2.62 12.27
CA PRO A 550 14.28 1.34 12.78
C PRO A 550 14.94 0.45 11.70
N PRO A 551 16.03 -0.25 12.02
CA PRO A 551 16.70 -1.16 11.10
C PRO A 551 15.77 -2.16 10.40
N GLY A 552 15.90 -2.30 9.09
CA GLY A 552 15.10 -3.26 8.32
C GLY A 552 13.62 -2.90 8.16
N THR A 553 13.24 -1.63 8.38
CA THR A 553 11.86 -1.13 8.21
C THR A 553 11.21 -1.68 6.93
N PRO A 554 10.10 -2.45 7.05
CA PRO A 554 9.35 -2.91 5.88
C PRO A 554 8.75 -1.75 5.10
N VAL A 555 8.50 -1.98 3.82
CA VAL A 555 7.83 -1.02 2.93
C VAL A 555 6.51 -1.60 2.43
N VAL A 556 5.53 -0.73 2.25
CA VAL A 556 4.27 -1.03 1.54
C VAL A 556 4.24 -0.31 0.20
N ARG A 557 3.57 -0.90 -0.78
CA ARG A 557 3.59 -0.42 -2.16
C ARG A 557 2.32 0.32 -2.55
N LEU A 558 2.49 1.45 -3.25
CA LEU A 558 1.43 2.19 -3.91
C LEU A 558 1.82 2.47 -5.38
N VAL A 559 1.03 1.97 -6.33
CA VAL A 559 1.28 2.15 -7.78
C VAL A 559 0.31 3.16 -8.38
N GLN A 560 0.81 4.31 -8.84
CA GLN A 560 0.01 5.41 -9.38
C GLN A 560 0.30 5.63 -10.88
N LYS A 561 -0.75 5.96 -11.64
CA LYS A 561 -0.59 6.47 -13.01
C LYS A 561 -0.27 7.96 -12.91
N VAL A 562 0.80 8.41 -13.58
CA VAL A 562 1.28 9.81 -13.46
C VAL A 562 0.97 10.64 -14.69
N CYS A 563 1.25 10.10 -15.87
CA CYS A 563 1.08 10.83 -17.13
C CYS A 563 0.65 9.86 -18.23
N TRP A 564 -0.22 10.34 -19.12
CA TRP A 564 -0.60 9.68 -20.35
C TRP A 564 -0.26 10.63 -21.50
N GLN A 565 0.43 10.13 -22.53
CA GLN A 565 0.70 10.89 -23.73
C GLN A 565 0.52 10.03 -24.98
N GLN A 566 -0.12 10.61 -25.99
CA GLN A 566 -0.07 10.10 -27.35
C GLN A 566 1.14 10.72 -28.04
N SER A 567 2.09 9.88 -28.45
CA SER A 567 3.16 10.32 -29.34
C SER A 567 2.64 10.25 -30.76
N LEU A 568 2.54 11.39 -31.43
CA LEU A 568 2.39 11.39 -32.88
C LEU A 568 3.69 10.81 -33.44
N ALA A 569 3.59 9.71 -34.19
CA ALA A 569 4.74 9.28 -34.99
C ALA A 569 4.99 10.40 -36.00
N ASN A 570 6.19 10.99 -36.00
CA ASN A 570 6.59 11.80 -37.14
C ASN A 570 6.50 10.91 -38.39
N PRO A 571 5.93 11.42 -39.50
CA PRO A 571 5.64 10.64 -40.69
C PRO A 571 6.87 9.92 -41.27
#